data_AF-A0A0Q1A6Y2-F1
#
_entry.id   AF-A0A0Q1A6Y2-F1
#
_cell.length_a   1.000
_cell.length_b   1.000
_cell.length_c   1.000
_cell.angle_alpha   90.00
_cell.angle_beta   90.00
_cell.angle_gamma   90.00
#
_symmetry.space_group_name_H-M   'P 1'
#
loop_
_entity.id
_entity.type
_entity.pdbx_description
1 polymer ?
#
loop_
_entity_poly.entity_id
_entity_poly.type
_entity_poly.pdbx_seq_one_letter_code
_entity_poly.pdbx_strand_id
1 'polypeptide(L)'
;MEHIHGNDEYMRFNLGREERIVLKCLQEEEYPLQASTVADRTDLELRTVMGVIESFAEKELVFAEDLTVAELSSLGREYNLFDDESIDELPGKMNPRTRIVLRRLLEDLDVPPSFREIEAVDGLTYQEIETVIEELENLGYPARSRIRS
;
A
#
# COMPACT_ATOMS: atom_id res chain seq x y z
N MET A 1 -38.07 -6.37 -8.79
CA MET A 1 -38.05 -4.89 -8.76
C MET A 1 -37.74 -4.55 -7.30
N GLU A 2 -36.59 -4.04 -6.92
CA GLU A 2 -35.61 -3.20 -7.61
C GLU A 2 -34.17 -3.69 -7.35
N HIS A 3 -33.29 -3.44 -8.31
CA HIS A 3 -31.85 -3.62 -8.18
C HIS A 3 -31.32 -2.55 -7.23
N ILE A 4 -30.77 -2.94 -6.09
CA ILE A 4 -29.85 -2.09 -5.34
C ILE A 4 -28.44 -2.61 -5.68
N HIS A 5 -27.93 -2.16 -6.83
CA HIS A 5 -26.48 -2.07 -7.00
C HIS A 5 -26.03 -0.99 -6.03
N GLY A 6 -25.64 -1.41 -4.82
CA GLY A 6 -24.74 -0.62 -4.00
C GLY A 6 -23.43 -0.58 -4.77
N ASN A 7 -23.28 0.44 -5.60
CA ASN A 7 -22.00 0.87 -6.09
C ASN A 7 -21.35 1.53 -4.87
N ASP A 8 -20.79 0.73 -3.96
CA ASP A 8 -19.81 1.22 -3.01
C ASP A 8 -18.66 1.71 -3.88
N GLU A 9 -18.70 2.99 -4.27
CA GLU A 9 -17.53 3.68 -4.78
C GLU A 9 -16.52 3.63 -3.64
N TYR A 10 -15.67 2.60 -3.64
CA TYR A 10 -14.47 2.58 -2.83
C TYR A 10 -13.75 3.90 -3.10
N MET A 11 -13.64 4.76 -2.08
CA MET A 11 -12.87 5.99 -2.22
C MET A 11 -11.44 5.59 -2.54
N ARG A 12 -11.01 5.85 -3.77
CA ARG A 12 -9.63 5.65 -4.21
C ARG A 12 -8.94 7.02 -4.12
N PHE A 13 -7.87 7.09 -3.34
CA PHE A 13 -6.98 8.25 -3.34
C PHE A 13 -5.83 7.99 -4.34
N ASN A 14 -5.18 9.07 -4.78
CA ASN A 14 -3.91 8.99 -5.48
C ASN A 14 -2.80 9.28 -4.47
N LEU A 15 -2.52 8.32 -3.59
CA LEU A 15 -1.50 8.48 -2.56
C LEU A 15 -0.12 8.43 -3.22
N GLY A 16 0.76 9.37 -2.88
CA GLY A 16 2.17 9.34 -3.26
C GLY A 16 2.95 8.18 -2.62
N ARG A 17 4.21 8.01 -3.01
CA ARG A 17 5.07 6.94 -2.46
C ARG A 17 5.18 7.03 -0.94
N GLU A 18 5.50 8.21 -0.43
CA GLU A 18 5.69 8.46 0.99
C GLU A 18 4.38 8.27 1.76
N GLU A 19 3.26 8.71 1.20
CA GLU A 19 1.92 8.45 1.75
C GLU A 19 1.67 6.94 1.87
N ARG A 20 1.81 6.16 0.80
CA ARG A 20 1.58 4.71 0.86
C ARG A 20 2.45 4.01 1.92
N ILE A 21 3.73 4.39 2.02
CA ILE A 21 4.65 3.84 3.02
C ILE A 21 4.19 4.16 4.45
N VAL A 22 3.82 5.42 4.71
CA VAL A 22 3.37 5.85 6.04
C VAL A 22 2.03 5.21 6.40
N LEU A 23 1.08 5.13 5.46
CA LEU A 23 -0.22 4.49 5.73
C LEU A 23 -0.05 3.01 6.07
N LYS A 24 0.78 2.28 5.32
CA LYS A 24 1.12 0.89 5.62
C LYS A 24 1.69 0.77 7.04
N CYS A 25 2.66 1.62 7.38
CA CYS A 25 3.28 1.60 8.72
C CYS A 25 2.26 1.87 9.84
N LEU A 26 1.29 2.77 9.62
CA LEU A 26 0.23 3.03 10.59
C LEU A 26 -0.76 1.86 10.70
N GLN A 27 -1.09 1.20 9.59
CA GLN A 27 -2.04 0.08 9.54
C GLN A 27 -1.50 -1.20 10.21
N GLU A 28 -0.19 -1.35 10.29
CA GLU A 28 0.46 -2.46 11.00
C GLU A 28 0.39 -2.33 12.53
N GLU A 29 0.01 -1.15 13.05
CA GLU A 29 0.00 -0.87 14.48
C GLU A 29 -1.42 -0.72 15.06
N GLU A 30 -1.61 -1.27 16.27
CA GLU A 30 -2.90 -1.24 16.97
C GLU A 30 -3.15 0.08 17.73
N TYR A 31 -2.14 0.95 17.82
CA TYR A 31 -2.16 2.18 18.63
C TYR A 31 -1.65 3.40 17.84
N PRO A 32 -2.04 4.63 18.25
CA PRO A 32 -1.57 5.85 17.62
C PRO A 32 -0.03 5.96 17.64
N LEU A 33 0.56 6.38 16.53
CA LEU A 33 2.02 6.52 16.41
C LEU A 33 2.46 7.98 16.44
N GLN A 34 3.61 8.21 17.08
CA GLN A 34 4.31 9.49 16.97
C GLN A 34 4.94 9.63 15.59
N ALA A 35 4.92 10.84 15.03
CA ALA A 35 5.55 11.15 13.74
C ALA A 35 7.05 10.80 13.72
N SER A 36 7.75 10.95 14.84
CA SER A 36 9.15 10.52 15.01
C SER A 36 9.31 9.01 14.91
N THR A 37 8.41 8.24 15.54
CA THR A 37 8.43 6.77 15.45
C THR A 37 8.14 6.30 14.02
N VAL A 38 7.21 6.93 13.33
CA VAL A 38 6.94 6.65 11.91
C VAL A 38 8.16 6.97 11.06
N ALA A 39 8.80 8.11 11.27
CA ALA A 39 10.03 8.51 10.55
C ALA A 39 11.15 7.48 10.73
N ASP A 40 11.43 7.07 11.96
CA ASP A 40 12.46 6.07 12.27
C ASP A 40 12.19 4.72 11.61
N ARG A 41 10.92 4.29 11.56
CA ARG A 41 10.52 2.99 10.99
C ARG A 41 10.47 2.98 9.47
N THR A 42 10.17 4.11 8.85
CA THR A 42 10.01 4.23 7.39
C THR A 42 11.26 4.76 6.69
N ASP A 43 12.30 5.13 7.46
CA ASP A 43 13.51 5.81 6.98
C ASP A 43 13.20 7.11 6.19
N LEU A 44 12.07 7.75 6.55
CA LEU A 44 11.64 9.02 5.98
C LEU A 44 12.05 10.16 6.91
N GLU A 45 12.32 11.33 6.32
CA GLU A 45 12.56 12.53 7.13
C GLU A 45 11.31 12.88 7.94
N LEU A 46 11.49 13.25 9.22
CA LEU A 46 10.38 13.65 10.10
C LEU A 46 9.49 14.73 9.48
N ARG A 47 10.07 15.71 8.79
CA ARG A 47 9.32 16.76 8.11
C ARG A 47 8.41 16.21 7.01
N THR A 48 8.88 15.21 6.27
CA THR A 48 8.10 14.51 5.25
C THR A 48 6.95 13.76 5.88
N VAL A 49 7.20 13.04 6.97
CA VAL A 49 6.16 12.32 7.71
C VAL A 49 5.08 13.27 8.25
N MET A 50 5.47 14.41 8.84
CA MET A 50 4.50 15.41 9.31
C MET A 50 3.63 15.95 8.18
N GLY A 51 4.22 16.24 7.01
CA GLY A 51 3.46 16.65 5.83
C GLY A 51 2.53 15.56 5.30
N VAL A 52 2.92 14.29 5.39
CA VAL A 52 2.05 13.15 5.06
C VAL A 52 0.89 13.03 6.06
N ILE A 53 1.14 13.20 7.36
CA ILE A 53 0.08 13.17 8.38
C ILE A 53 -0.93 14.30 8.16
N GLU A 54 -0.46 15.51 7.81
CA GLU A 54 -1.33 16.62 7.43
C GLU A 54 -2.20 16.27 6.21
N SER A 55 -1.57 15.73 5.16
CA SER A 55 -2.26 15.23 3.96
C SER A 55 -3.29 14.13 4.26
N PHE A 56 -3.03 13.27 5.24
CA PHE A 56 -3.95 12.23 5.68
C PHE A 56 -5.12 12.77 6.49
N ALA A 57 -4.89 13.80 7.31
CA ALA A 57 -5.97 14.46 8.03
C ALA A 57 -6.95 15.12 7.06
N GLU A 58 -6.46 15.74 5.98
CA GLU A 58 -7.29 16.30 4.90
C GLU A 58 -8.13 15.22 4.16
N LYS A 59 -7.57 14.01 4.02
CA LYS A 59 -8.24 12.85 3.40
C LYS A 59 -9.07 12.03 4.39
N GLU A 60 -9.19 12.48 5.63
CA GLU A 60 -9.88 11.77 6.73
C GLU A 60 -9.34 10.36 6.99
N LEU A 61 -8.09 10.07 6.60
CA LEU A 61 -7.42 8.78 6.83
C LEU A 61 -6.91 8.67 8.28
N VAL A 62 -6.62 9.80 8.92
CA VAL A 62 -6.15 9.86 10.31
C VAL A 62 -6.83 11.00 11.09
N PHE A 63 -6.87 10.85 12.40
CA PHE A 63 -7.05 11.94 13.35
C PHE A 63 -5.67 12.39 13.84
N ALA A 64 -5.37 13.68 13.67
CA ALA A 64 -4.10 14.28 14.11
C ALA A 64 -4.31 15.74 14.52
N GLU A 65 -4.38 16.02 15.84
CA GLU A 65 -4.64 17.37 16.36
C GLU A 65 -3.45 18.33 16.20
N ASP A 66 -2.22 17.84 16.33
CA ASP A 66 -0.99 18.64 16.29
C ASP A 66 0.06 18.13 15.30
N LEU A 67 -0.30 17.16 14.45
CA LEU A 67 0.56 16.48 13.48
C LEU A 67 1.74 15.71 14.10
N THR A 68 1.85 15.63 15.42
CA THR A 68 2.91 14.88 16.11
C THR A 68 2.50 13.45 16.43
N VAL A 69 1.20 13.20 16.50
CA VAL A 69 0.60 11.87 16.70
C VAL A 69 -0.46 11.65 15.63
N ALA A 70 -0.43 10.47 14.99
CA ALA A 70 -1.43 10.04 14.03
C ALA A 70 -2.19 8.82 14.55
N GLU A 71 -3.52 8.94 14.62
CA GLU A 71 -4.44 7.83 14.90
C GLU A 71 -5.22 7.50 13.63
N LEU A 72 -5.23 6.22 13.21
CA LEU A 72 -6.03 5.82 12.04
C LEU A 72 -7.53 6.02 12.28
N SER A 73 -8.19 6.64 11.31
CA SER A 73 -9.65 6.62 11.24
C SER A 73 -10.15 5.24 10.78
N SER A 74 -11.47 5.02 10.81
CA SER A 74 -12.06 3.82 10.19
C SER A 74 -11.71 3.72 8.70
N LEU A 75 -11.79 4.84 7.98
CA LEU A 75 -11.42 4.90 6.56
C LEU A 75 -9.94 4.55 6.37
N GLY A 76 -9.03 5.12 7.17
CA GLY A 76 -7.61 4.81 7.06
C GLY A 76 -7.26 3.38 7.42
N ARG A 77 -7.93 2.78 8.42
CA ARG A 77 -7.72 1.38 8.80
C ARG A 77 -8.17 0.41 7.72
N GLU A 78 -9.30 0.70 7.08
CA GLU A 78 -9.91 -0.15 6.06
C GLU A 78 -9.43 0.20 4.64
N TYR A 79 -8.64 1.27 4.49
CA TYR A 79 -8.15 1.72 3.19
C TYR A 79 -7.29 0.64 2.52
N ASN A 80 -7.75 0.19 1.36
CA ASN A 80 -7.05 -0.82 0.60
C ASN A 80 -5.94 -0.18 -0.26
N LEU A 81 -4.69 -0.22 0.24
CA LEU A 81 -3.51 0.24 -0.51
C LEU A 81 -3.30 -0.47 -1.85
N PHE A 82 -3.89 -1.65 -2.06
CA PHE A 82 -3.82 -2.36 -3.34
C PHE A 82 -4.68 -1.72 -4.43
N ASP A 83 -5.76 -1.05 -4.03
CA ASP A 83 -6.74 -0.43 -4.93
C ASP A 83 -6.52 1.09 -5.05
N ASP A 84 -5.41 1.62 -4.54
CA ASP A 84 -5.09 3.04 -4.67
C ASP A 84 -4.95 3.45 -6.15
N GLU A 85 -5.38 4.67 -6.51
CA GLU A 85 -5.32 5.14 -7.91
C GLU A 85 -3.87 5.21 -8.42
N SER A 86 -2.90 5.45 -7.53
CA SER A 86 -1.49 5.53 -7.91
C SER A 86 -0.94 4.21 -8.45
N ILE A 87 -1.57 3.07 -8.12
CA ILE A 87 -1.20 1.75 -8.63
C ILE A 87 -1.49 1.64 -10.13
N ASP A 88 -2.44 2.38 -10.66
CA ASP A 88 -2.73 2.41 -12.10
C ASP A 88 -1.59 3.11 -12.89
N GLU A 89 -0.85 4.02 -12.24
CA GLU A 89 0.25 4.78 -12.85
C GLU A 89 1.62 4.08 -12.73
N LEU A 90 1.76 3.22 -11.72
CA LEU A 90 2.94 2.44 -11.38
C LEU A 90 3.52 1.63 -12.58
N PRO A 91 2.72 0.94 -13.41
CA PRO A 91 3.20 0.17 -14.54
C PRO A 91 3.97 0.97 -15.58
N GLY A 92 3.78 2.28 -15.72
CA GLY A 92 4.47 3.07 -16.75
C GLY A 92 5.99 3.15 -16.57
N LYS A 93 6.44 3.12 -15.30
CA LYS A 93 7.84 3.41 -14.90
C LYS A 93 8.64 2.19 -14.46
N MET A 94 7.99 1.03 -14.33
CA MET A 94 8.62 -0.19 -13.79
C MET A 94 9.39 -1.00 -14.82
N ASN A 95 10.34 -1.81 -14.32
CA ASN A 95 10.95 -2.89 -15.08
C ASN A 95 9.86 -3.88 -15.57
N PRO A 96 9.94 -4.40 -16.81
CA PRO A 96 9.00 -5.37 -17.34
C PRO A 96 8.68 -6.55 -16.41
N ARG A 97 9.67 -7.05 -15.65
CA ARG A 97 9.47 -8.17 -14.71
C ARG A 97 8.58 -7.78 -13.53
N THR A 98 8.83 -6.62 -12.95
CA THR A 98 8.06 -6.03 -11.85
C THR A 98 6.62 -5.80 -12.27
N ARG A 99 6.38 -5.38 -13.53
CA ARG A 99 5.03 -5.24 -14.09
C ARG A 99 4.28 -6.57 -14.19
N ILE A 100 4.97 -7.66 -14.54
CA ILE A 100 4.35 -8.99 -14.67
C ILE A 100 3.87 -9.47 -13.30
N VAL A 101 4.74 -9.41 -12.30
CA VAL A 101 4.38 -9.82 -10.93
C VAL A 101 3.32 -8.90 -10.33
N LEU A 102 3.44 -7.58 -10.49
CA LEU A 102 2.43 -6.64 -10.02
C LEU A 102 1.05 -6.95 -10.62
N ARG A 103 0.98 -7.19 -11.94
CA ARG A 103 -0.29 -7.57 -12.59
C ARG A 103 -0.90 -8.81 -11.94
N ARG A 104 -0.08 -9.81 -11.61
CA ARG A 104 -0.55 -11.02 -10.94
C ARG A 104 -1.08 -10.72 -9.53
N LEU A 105 -0.41 -9.87 -8.76
CA LEU A 105 -0.84 -9.50 -7.41
C LEU A 105 -2.13 -8.68 -7.41
N LEU A 106 -2.40 -7.96 -8.51
CA LEU A 106 -3.63 -7.20 -8.76
C LEU A 106 -4.75 -8.03 -9.39
N GLU A 107 -4.48 -9.24 -9.89
CA GLU A 107 -5.55 -10.14 -10.29
C GLU A 107 -6.39 -10.47 -9.05
N ASP A 108 -7.71 -10.30 -9.16
CA ASP A 108 -8.66 -10.61 -8.09
C ASP A 108 -8.79 -12.14 -7.97
N LEU A 109 -7.78 -12.74 -7.35
CA LEU A 109 -7.70 -14.16 -7.09
C LEU A 109 -8.35 -14.45 -5.74
N ASP A 110 -9.27 -15.43 -5.73
CA ASP A 110 -9.89 -15.97 -4.51
C ASP A 110 -8.84 -16.36 -3.44
N VAL A 111 -7.63 -16.72 -3.90
CA VAL A 111 -6.49 -17.05 -3.05
C VAL A 111 -5.25 -16.33 -3.57
N PRO A 112 -4.55 -15.54 -2.73
CA PRO A 112 -3.29 -14.93 -3.12
C PRO A 112 -2.25 -15.98 -3.57
N PRO A 113 -1.43 -15.69 -4.60
CA PRO A 113 -0.49 -16.66 -5.13
C PRO A 113 0.64 -16.94 -4.13
N SER A 114 1.19 -18.15 -4.16
CA SER A 114 2.45 -18.49 -3.48
C SER A 114 3.66 -18.23 -4.38
N PHE A 115 4.85 -18.15 -3.78
CA PHE A 115 6.11 -18.02 -4.53
C PHE A 115 6.23 -19.07 -5.64
N ARG A 116 5.89 -20.34 -5.36
CA ARG A 116 5.97 -21.43 -6.35
C ARG A 116 5.03 -21.24 -7.53
N GLU A 117 3.85 -20.68 -7.30
CA GLU A 117 2.88 -20.41 -8.37
C GLU A 117 3.38 -19.26 -9.27
N ILE A 118 4.01 -18.24 -8.68
CA ILE A 118 4.67 -17.16 -9.43
C ILE A 118 5.85 -17.71 -10.25
N GLU A 119 6.73 -18.53 -9.63
CA GLU A 119 7.87 -19.15 -10.33
C GLU A 119 7.42 -20.02 -11.51
N ALA A 120 6.40 -20.85 -11.32
CA ALA A 120 5.94 -21.83 -12.31
C ALA A 120 5.30 -21.19 -13.55
N VAL A 121 4.65 -20.05 -13.40
CA VAL A 121 3.90 -19.40 -14.49
C VAL A 121 4.77 -18.40 -15.24
N ASP A 122 5.57 -17.62 -14.52
CA ASP A 122 6.32 -16.51 -15.12
C ASP A 122 7.77 -16.89 -15.43
N GLY A 123 8.19 -18.11 -15.06
CA GLY A 123 9.56 -18.61 -15.27
C GLY A 123 10.62 -17.84 -14.49
N LEU A 124 10.18 -17.12 -13.46
CA LEU A 124 11.05 -16.35 -12.56
C LEU A 124 11.64 -17.27 -11.51
N THR A 125 12.87 -16.98 -11.11
CA THR A 125 13.48 -17.60 -9.93
C THR A 125 12.99 -16.93 -8.65
N TYR A 126 13.01 -17.66 -7.54
CA TYR A 126 12.76 -17.11 -6.19
C TYR A 126 13.49 -15.78 -5.94
N GLN A 127 14.77 -15.69 -6.33
CA GLN A 127 15.56 -14.46 -6.14
C GLN A 127 15.04 -13.29 -6.98
N GLU A 128 14.61 -13.55 -8.22
CA GLU A 128 14.00 -12.51 -9.06
C GLU A 128 12.66 -12.04 -8.51
N ILE A 129 11.88 -12.95 -7.91
CA ILE A 129 10.62 -12.60 -7.24
C ILE A 129 10.90 -11.75 -6.00
N GLU A 130 11.87 -12.11 -5.17
CA GLU A 130 12.27 -11.30 -4.00
C GLU A 130 12.73 -9.89 -4.42
N THR A 131 13.55 -9.75 -5.47
CA THR A 131 13.92 -8.43 -6.00
C THR A 131 12.71 -7.62 -6.44
N VAL A 132 11.74 -8.25 -7.10
CA VAL A 132 10.51 -7.58 -7.53
C VAL A 132 9.64 -7.17 -6.34
N ILE A 133 9.54 -8.01 -5.29
CA ILE A 133 8.84 -7.67 -4.05
C ILE A 133 9.50 -6.45 -3.41
N GLU A 134 10.82 -6.45 -3.27
CA GLU A 134 11.57 -5.31 -2.71
C GLU A 134 11.36 -4.03 -3.54
N GLU A 135 11.38 -4.11 -4.86
CA GLU A 135 11.08 -2.96 -5.74
C GLU A 135 9.66 -2.42 -5.50
N LEU A 136 8.67 -3.29 -5.36
CA LEU A 136 7.28 -2.90 -5.10
C LEU A 136 7.12 -2.29 -3.69
N GLU A 137 7.74 -2.88 -2.67
CA GLU A 137 7.71 -2.34 -1.31
C GLU A 137 8.42 -0.99 -1.20
N ASN A 138 9.52 -0.80 -1.95
CA ASN A 138 10.18 0.50 -2.08
C ASN A 138 9.30 1.55 -2.75
N LEU A 139 8.32 1.13 -3.55
CA LEU A 139 7.28 1.98 -4.13
C LEU A 139 6.06 2.13 -3.21
N GLY A 140 6.10 1.60 -1.98
CA GLY A 140 4.98 1.65 -1.04
C GLY A 140 3.85 0.68 -1.35
N TYR A 141 4.02 -0.27 -2.29
CA TYR A 141 3.07 -1.34 -2.51
C TYR A 141 3.40 -2.53 -1.62
N PRO A 142 2.52 -2.97 -0.71
CA PRO A 142 2.81 -4.06 0.24
C PRO A 142 2.76 -5.45 -0.42
N ALA A 143 3.65 -5.70 -1.39
CA ALA A 143 3.64 -6.93 -2.21
C ALA A 143 3.73 -8.21 -1.38
N ARG A 144 4.52 -8.21 -0.30
CA ARG A 144 4.77 -9.41 0.50
C ARG A 144 3.51 -9.92 1.21
N SER A 145 2.59 -9.05 1.63
CA SER A 145 1.34 -9.46 2.27
C SER A 145 0.32 -10.06 1.29
N ARG A 146 0.56 -9.91 -0.02
CA ARG A 146 -0.23 -10.54 -1.11
C ARG A 146 0.32 -11.87 -1.58
N ILE A 147 1.33 -12.41 -0.90
CA ILE A 147 1.90 -13.71 -1.25
C ILE A 147 1.64 -14.70 -0.13
N ARG A 148 1.03 -15.84 -0.49
CA ARG A 148 0.79 -16.93 0.45
C ARG A 148 2.12 -17.60 0.80
N SER A 149 2.37 -17.72 2.11
CA SER A 149 3.50 -18.50 2.66
C SER A 149 3.44 -19.97 2.29
#